data_AF-A0A9C7QGQ5-F1
#
_entry.id   AF-A0A9C7QGQ5-F1
#
_cell.length_a   1.000
_cell.length_b   1.000
_cell.length_c   1.000
_cell.angle_alpha   90.00
_cell.angle_beta   90.00
_cell.angle_gamma   90.00
#
_symmetry.space_group_name_H-M   'P 1'
#
loop_
_entity.id
_entity.type
_entity.pdbx_description
1 polymer ?
#
loop_
_entity_poly.entity_id
_entity_poly.type
_entity_poly.pdbx_seq_one_letter_code
_entity_poly.pdbx_strand_id
1 'polypeptide(L)' 'MIALKQIGVIRTDFPEKFGIPRQSGLIEELRSTLVFEPEFRVLEALRGIEQYSH' A
#
# COMPACT_ATOMS: atom_id res chain seq x y z
N MET A 1 -8.07 14.68 21.14
CA MET A 1 -8.25 13.36 20.54
C MET A 1 -7.97 13.49 19.05
N ILE A 2 -7.05 12.72 18.49
CA ILE A 2 -6.78 12.71 17.05
C ILE A 2 -7.49 11.49 16.47
N ALA A 3 -8.34 11.69 15.47
CA ALA A 3 -8.98 10.60 14.72
C ALA A 3 -8.18 10.37 13.43
N LEU A 4 -7.81 9.11 13.18
CA LEU A 4 -7.20 8.73 11.91
C LEU A 4 -8.28 8.51 10.87
N LYS A 5 -8.07 9.10 9.69
CA LYS A 5 -8.92 8.88 8.51
C LYS A 5 -8.19 7.90 7.58
N GLN A 6 -8.87 6.82 7.21
CA GLN A 6 -8.36 5.89 6.19
C GLN A 6 -8.26 6.61 4.84
N ILE A 7 -7.11 6.48 4.17
CA ILE A 7 -6.87 7.08 2.85
C ILE A 7 -6.79 6.07 1.71
N GLY A 8 -6.71 4.77 2.02
CA GLY A 8 -6.61 3.71 1.03
C GLY A 8 -6.48 2.34 1.66
N VAL A 9 -6.42 1.33 0.79
CA VAL A 9 -6.34 -0.09 1.12
C VAL A 9 -5.22 -0.75 0.33
N ILE A 10 -4.38 -1.53 1.00
CA ILE A 10 -3.38 -2.37 0.33
C ILE A 10 -4.04 -3.67 -0.14
N ARG A 11 -3.83 -4.02 -1.41
CA ARG A 11 -4.18 -5.31 -2.00
C ARG A 11 -2.91 -6.14 -2.16
N THR A 12 -2.94 -7.37 -1.65
CA THR A 12 -1.83 -8.33 -1.71
C THR A 12 -2.37 -9.67 -2.21
N ASP A 13 -1.47 -10.59 -2.54
CA ASP A 13 -1.83 -11.97 -2.92
C ASP A 13 -2.18 -12.87 -1.71
N PHE A 14 -2.16 -12.32 -0.49
CA PHE A 14 -2.50 -13.05 0.73
C PHE A 14 -3.97 -12.79 1.09
N PRO A 15 -4.88 -13.75 0.87
CA PRO A 15 -6.31 -13.57 1.14
C PRO A 15 -6.63 -13.54 2.64
N GLU A 16 -5.75 -14.09 3.48
CA GLU A 16 -5.92 -14.16 4.92
C GLU A 16 -4.60 -13.99 5.67
N LYS A 17 -4.68 -13.90 7.00
CA LYS A 17 -3.49 -13.72 7.86
C LYS A 17 -2.61 -14.96 7.92
N PHE A 18 -3.23 -16.15 7.90
CA PHE A 18 -2.50 -17.41 7.88
C PHE A 18 -1.82 -17.57 6.51
N GLY A 19 -0.51 -17.85 6.52
CA GLY A 19 0.30 -17.94 5.30
C GLY A 19 1.08 -16.67 4.93
N ILE A 20 0.86 -15.55 5.61
CA ILE A 20 1.72 -14.37 5.44
C ILE A 20 3.11 -14.66 6.02
N PRO A 21 4.21 -14.48 5.26
CA PRO A 21 5.56 -14.67 5.75
C PRO A 21 5.87 -13.77 6.95
N ARG A 22 6.63 -14.30 7.92
CA ARG A 22 7.08 -13.51 9.09
C ARG A 22 8.12 -12.44 8.72
N GLN A 23 8.79 -12.59 7.58
CA GLN A 23 9.79 -11.66 7.08
C GLN A 23 9.32 -11.13 5.72
N SER A 24 9.27 -9.80 5.58
CA SER A 24 9.04 -9.14 4.30
C SER A 24 10.27 -9.24 3.40
N GLY A 25 10.07 -9.11 2.08
CA GLY A 25 11.17 -9.07 1.10
C GLY A 25 11.82 -10.43 0.78
N LEU A 26 11.22 -11.55 1.20
CA LEU A 26 11.74 -12.88 0.85
C LEU A 26 11.55 -13.26 -0.63
N ILE A 27 10.53 -12.68 -1.28
CA ILE A 27 10.19 -12.92 -2.68
C ILE A 27 10.12 -11.54 -3.33
N GLU A 28 11.09 -11.21 -4.19
CA GLU A 28 11.20 -9.89 -4.84
C GLU A 28 10.10 -9.66 -5.88
N GLU A 29 9.59 -10.74 -6.46
CA GLU A 29 8.53 -10.72 -7.46
C GLU A 29 7.14 -10.50 -6.84
N LEU A 30 6.99 -10.69 -5.52
CA LEU A 30 5.72 -10.47 -4.85
C LEU A 30 5.42 -8.98 -4.79
N ARG A 31 4.37 -8.57 -5.48
CA ARG A 31 3.94 -7.17 -5.55
C ARG A 31 2.67 -6.97 -4.74
N SER A 32 2.43 -5.73 -4.33
CA SER A 32 1.20 -5.31 -3.68
C SER A 32 0.81 -3.94 -4.21
N THR A 33 -0.47 -3.62 -4.17
CA THR A 33 -1.00 -2.38 -4.72
C THR A 33 -1.72 -1.60 -3.63
N LEU A 34 -1.26 -0.38 -3.35
CA LEU A 34 -2.00 0.57 -2.53
C LEU A 34 -3.06 1.25 -3.40
N VAL A 35 -4.33 1.03 -3.07
CA VAL A 35 -5.47 1.65 -3.76
C VAL A 35 -6.05 2.74 -2.87
N PHE A 36 -5.94 4.00 -3.30
CA PHE A 36 -6.52 5.13 -2.59
C PHE A 36 -8.05 5.12 -2.66
N GLU A 37 -8.70 5.56 -1.58
CA GLU A 37 -10.13 5.86 -1.58
C GLU A 37 -10.43 6.94 -2.63
N PRO A 38 -11.62 6.94 -3.28
CA PRO A 38 -11.92 7.85 -4.37
C PRO A 38 -11.61 9.33 -4.09
N GLU A 39 -11.85 9.79 -2.86
CA GLU A 39 -11.60 11.17 -2.44
C GLU A 39 -10.11 11.56 -2.39
N PHE A 40 -9.19 10.58 -2.34
CA PHE A 40 -7.74 10.81 -2.28
C PHE A 40 -7.01 10.49 -3.58
N ARG A 41 -7.72 10.16 -4.66
CA ARG A 41 -7.14 9.91 -5.99
C ARG A 41 -6.78 11.20 -6.71
N VAL A 42 -5.94 12.01 -6.07
CA VAL A 42 -5.51 13.33 -6.54
C VAL A 42 -4.07 13.20 -7.02
N LEU A 43 -3.82 13.44 -8.31
CA LEU A 43 -2.50 13.23 -8.93
C LEU A 43 -1.43 14.11 -8.28
N GLU A 44 -1.80 15.33 -7.90
CA GLU A 44 -0.94 16.30 -7.24
C GLU A 44 -0.40 15.79 -5.90
N ALA A 45 -1.16 14.96 -5.18
CA ALA A 45 -0.73 14.38 -3.91
C ALA A 45 0.37 13.32 -4.08
N LEU A 46 0.56 12.80 -5.30
CA LEU A 46 1.56 11.77 -5.63
C LEU A 46 2.71 12.32 -6.49
N ARG A 47 2.71 13.61 -6.83
CA ARG A 47 3.75 14.21 -7.67
C ARG A 47 5.13 14.03 -7.01
N GLY A 48 6.10 13.49 -7.74
CA GLY A 48 7.46 13.29 -7.26
C GLY A 48 7.69 11.96 -6.54
N ILE A 49 6.64 11.17 -6.28
CA ILE A 49 6.78 9.87 -5.62
C ILE A 49 7.63 8.90 -6.45
N GLU A 50 7.62 9.05 -7.78
CA GLU A 50 8.38 8.26 -8.73
C GLU A 50 9.91 8.43 -8.62
N GLN A 51 10.37 9.47 -7.92
CA GLN A 51 11.80 9.74 -7.73
C GLN A 51 12.42 8.88 -6.62
N TYR A 52 11.60 8.15 -5.88
CA TYR A 52 12.02 7.32 -4.75
C TYR A 52 11.95 5.83 -5.12
N SER A 53 12.83 5.04 -4.53
CA SER A 53 12.82 3.59 -4.69
C SER A 53 12.13 2.87 -3.52
N HIS A 54 12.24 3.41 -2.31
CA HIS A 54 11.71 2.86 -1.06
C HIS A 54 11.43 4.00 -0.06
#